data_AF-A0A935IG21-F1
#
_entry.id   AF-A0A935IG21-F1
#
_cell.length_a   1.000
_cell.length_b   1.000
_cell.length_c   1.000
_cell.angle_alpha   90.00
_cell.angle_beta   90.00
_cell.angle_gamma   90.00
#
_symmetry.space_group_name_H-M   'P 1'
#
loop_
_entity.id
_entity.type
_entity.pdbx_description
1 polymer ?
#
loop_
_entity_poly.entity_id
_entity_poly.type
_entity_poly.pdbx_seq_one_letter_code
_entity_poly.pdbx_strand_id
1 'polypeptide(L)' 'MLNARLALSGIAVANGQAEVALWGRNITDENHITNYIDFGPSFGSLTPAFYLEPRTYGLEMSFRW' A
#
# COMPACT_ATOMS: atom_id res chain seq x y z
N MET A 1 1.95 -4.18 -10.33
CA MET A 1 1.97 -3.93 -8.88
C MET A 1 1.22 -5.04 -8.18
N LEU A 2 1.92 -5.88 -7.43
CA LEU A 2 1.32 -6.96 -6.65
C LEU A 2 1.08 -6.51 -5.20
N ASN A 3 -0.14 -6.75 -4.71
CA ASN A 3 -0.53 -6.52 -3.31
C ASN A 3 -0.96 -7.85 -2.69
N ALA A 4 -0.62 -8.08 -1.43
CA ALA A 4 -0.93 -9.32 -0.72
C ALA A 4 -1.39 -9.05 0.71
N ARG A 5 -2.30 -9.89 1.21
CA ARG A 5 -2.76 -9.90 2.60
C ARG A 5 -2.88 -11.34 3.08
N LEU A 6 -2.34 -11.61 4.26
CA LEU A 6 -2.47 -12.88 4.97
C LEU A 6 -3.11 -12.60 6.32
N ALA A 7 -4.22 -13.27 6.63
CA ALA A 7 -4.96 -13.07 7.87
C ALA A 7 -5.24 -14.38 8.60
N LEU A 8 -5.08 -14.34 9.92
CA LEU A 8 -5.55 -15.34 10.85
C LEU A 8 -6.81 -14.81 11.53
N SER A 9 -7.96 -15.35 11.12
CA SER A 9 -9.29 -14.94 11.58
C SER A 9 -9.94 -16.00 12.47
N GLY A 10 -11.01 -15.62 13.17
CA GLY A 10 -11.78 -16.54 14.01
C GLY A 10 -11.08 -16.92 15.32
N ILE A 11 -10.13 -16.11 15.79
CA ILE A 11 -9.48 -16.33 17.07
C ILE A 11 -10.50 -16.02 18.16
N ALA A 12 -11.00 -17.05 18.86
CA ALA A 12 -11.92 -16.85 19.98
C ALA A 12 -11.17 -16.19 21.14
N VAL A 13 -11.61 -14.99 21.56
CA VAL A 13 -11.01 -14.26 22.68
C VAL A 13 -12.14 -13.76 23.59
N ALA A 14 -12.24 -14.33 24.79
CA ALA A 14 -13.31 -14.06 25.76
C ALA A 14 -14.71 -14.18 25.13
N ASN A 15 -15.47 -13.08 25.10
CA ASN A 15 -16.82 -12.99 24.54
C ASN A 15 -16.85 -12.54 23.06
N GLY A 16 -15.70 -12.44 22.40
CA GLY A 16 -15.59 -11.93 21.04
C GLY A 16 -14.65 -12.75 20.14
N GLN A 17 -14.42 -12.23 18.95
CA GLN A 17 -13.49 -12.79 17.96
C GLN A 17 -12.44 -11.78 17.56
N ALA A 18 -11.18 -12.21 17.51
CA ALA A 18 -10.05 -11.42 17.03
C ALA A 18 -9.58 -11.91 15.65
N GLU A 19 -9.01 -10.98 14.88
CA GLU A 19 -8.30 -11.25 13.65
C GLU A 19 -6.97 -10.49 13.64
N VAL A 20 -5.90 -11.15 13.20
CA VAL A 20 -4.59 -10.55 12.98
C VAL A 20 -4.21 -10.75 11.53
N ALA A 21 -3.78 -9.70 10.84
CA ALA A 21 -3.39 -9.76 9.44
C ALA A 21 -2.07 -9.04 9.17
N LEU A 22 -1.27 -9.64 8.30
CA LEU A 22 -0.11 -9.02 7.68
C LEU A 22 -0.49 -8.64 6.25
N TRP A 23 -0.16 -7.42 5.84
CA TRP A 23 -0.42 -6.96 4.49
C TRP A 23 0.81 -6.29 3.87
N GLY A 24 0.87 -6.31 2.55
CA GLY A 24 1.91 -5.69 1.76
C GLY A 24 1.34 -5.08 0.48
N ARG A 25 1.78 -3.87 0.16
CA ARG A 25 1.54 -3.17 -1.11
C ARG A 25 2.84 -3.12 -1.90
N ASN A 26 2.74 -3.28 -3.21
CA ASN A 26 3.89 -3.29 -4.12
C ASN A 26 5.00 -4.27 -3.68
N ILE A 27 4.63 -5.51 -3.34
CA ILE A 27 5.58 -6.49 -2.78
C ILE A 27 6.67 -6.92 -3.75
N THR A 28 6.43 -6.75 -5.05
CA THR A 28 7.40 -6.97 -6.14
C THR A 28 8.31 -5.77 -6.39
N ASP A 29 8.13 -4.66 -5.66
CA ASP A 29 8.87 -3.40 -5.78
C ASP A 29 8.92 -2.86 -7.22
N GLU A 30 7.78 -2.85 -7.88
CA GLU A 30 7.66 -2.23 -9.18
C GLU A 30 7.77 -0.71 -9.01
N ASN A 31 8.76 -0.12 -9.67
CA ASN A 31 8.96 1.31 -9.68
C ASN A 31 8.54 1.85 -11.05
N HIS A 32 7.41 2.55 -11.12
CA HIS A 32 6.89 3.16 -12.34
C HIS A 32 6.45 4.60 -12.07
N ILE A 33 6.61 5.45 -13.07
CA ILE A 33 6.05 6.80 -13.07
C ILE A 33 4.57 6.66 -13.40
N THR A 34 3.72 7.02 -12.45
CA THR A 34 2.26 6.96 -12.61
C THR A 34 1.78 8.03 -13.58
N ASN A 35 2.37 9.22 -13.49
CA ASN A 35 2.04 10.33 -14.38
C ASN A 35 3.17 11.35 -14.40
N TYR A 36 3.34 12.05 -15.52
CA TYR A 36 4.21 13.21 -15.62
C TYR A 36 3.55 14.27 -16.48
N ILE A 37 3.86 15.52 -16.21
CA ILE A 37 3.41 16.66 -17.01
C ILE A 37 4.67 17.38 -17.47
N ASP A 38 4.77 17.66 -18.76
CA ASP A 38 5.82 18.52 -19.30
C ASP A 38 5.25 19.92 -19.53
N PHE A 39 5.70 20.89 -18.72
CA PHE A 39 5.25 22.28 -18.87
C PHE A 39 6.00 23.05 -19.97
N GLY A 40 7.02 22.43 -20.58
CA GLY A 40 7.78 22.99 -21.68
C GLY A 40 8.65 24.21 -21.31
N PRO A 41 9.29 24.84 -22.33
CA PRO A 41 10.30 25.88 -22.12
C PRO A 41 9.77 27.14 -21.42
N SER A 42 8.49 27.46 -21.61
CA SER A 42 7.83 28.63 -21.02
C SER A 42 7.74 28.59 -19.49
N PHE A 43 7.97 27.41 -18.89
CA PHE A 43 7.99 27.18 -17.45
C PHE A 43 9.37 26.67 -16.96
N GLY A 44 10.44 27.02 -17.68
CA GLY A 44 11.80 26.59 -17.32
C GLY A 44 12.05 25.10 -17.53
N SER A 45 11.31 24.48 -18.46
CA SER A 45 11.41 23.05 -18.78
C SER A 45 11.13 22.13 -17.57
N LEU A 46 10.18 22.53 -16.73
CA LEU A 46 9.77 21.77 -15.55
C LEU A 46 8.96 20.52 -15.98
N THR A 47 9.40 19.35 -15.53
CA THR A 47 8.70 18.08 -15.79
C THR A 47 8.48 17.32 -14.48
N PRO A 48 7.50 17.71 -13.64
CA PRO A 48 7.21 16.97 -12.42
C PRO A 48 6.65 15.59 -12.75
N ALA A 49 7.16 14.59 -12.05
CA ALA A 49 6.74 13.19 -12.16
C ALA A 49 6.18 12.70 -10.83
N PHE A 50 5.07 11.97 -10.89
CA PHE A 50 4.49 11.26 -9.76
C PHE A 50 4.93 9.81 -9.80
N TYR A 51 5.62 9.39 -8.74
CA TYR A 51 6.10 8.02 -8.58
C TYR A 51 5.06 7.18 -7.85
N LEU A 52 5.02 5.89 -8.17
CA LEU A 52 4.27 4.92 -7.38
C LEU A 52 4.79 4.86 -5.94
N GLU A 53 3.89 4.54 -5.01
CA GLU A 53 4.27 4.26 -3.62
C GLU A 53 5.25 3.06 -3.58
N PRO A 54 6.38 3.20 -2.86
CA PRO A 54 7.35 2.13 -2.71
C PRO A 54 6.75 0.94 -1.95
N ARG A 55 7.46 -0.21 -1.98
CA ARG A 55 7.06 -1.39 -1.22
C ARG A 55 6.73 -1.02 0.24
N THR A 56 5.50 -1.32 0.66
CA THR A 56 4.98 -0.92 1.97
C THR A 56 4.33 -2.12 2.64
N TYR A 57 4.62 -2.32 3.93
CA TYR A 57 4.09 -3.44 4.70
C TYR A 57 3.40 -2.93 5.95
N GLY A 58 2.42 -3.69 6.44
CA GLY A 58 1.75 -3.36 7.69
C GLY A 58 1.15 -4.57 8.37
N LEU A 59 0.76 -4.34 9.62
CA LEU A 59 0.09 -5.31 10.48
C LEU A 59 -1.23 -4.69 10.92
N GLU A 60 -2.29 -5.48 10.87
CA GLU A 60 -3.63 -5.12 11.29
C GLU A 60 -4.08 -6.08 12.39
N MET A 61 -4.69 -5.54 13.45
CA MET A 61 -5.35 -6.31 14.48
C MET A 61 -6.75 -5.77 14.64
N SER A 62 -7.74 -6.65 14.65
CA SER A 62 -9.13 -6.29 14.88
C SER A 62 -9.77 -7.21 15.91
N PHE A 63 -10.72 -6.66 16.67
CA PHE A 63 -11.50 -7.39 17.67
C PHE A 63 -12.97 -7.02 17.51
N ARG A 64 -13.84 -8.03 17.52
CA ARG A 64 -15.28 -7.89 17.39
C ARG A 64 -15.92 -8.45 18.66
N TRP A 65 -16.68 -7.62 19.37
CA TRP A 65 -17.41 -7.95 20.60
C TRP A 65 -18.92 -8.04 20.37
#